data_AF-A0A356X6I1-F1
#
_entry.id   AF-A0A356X6I1-F1
#
_cell.length_a   1.000
_cell.length_b   1.000
_cell.length_c   1.000
_cell.angle_alpha   90.00
_cell.angle_beta   90.00
_cell.angle_gamma   90.00
#
_symmetry.space_group_name_H-M   'P 1'
#
loop_
_entity.id
_entity.type
_entity.pdbx_description
1 polymer ?
#
loop_
_entity_poly.entity_id
_entity_poly.type
_entity_poly.pdbx_seq_one_letter_code
_entity_poly.pdbx_strand_id
1 'polypeptide(L)' 'MSLGKDLASIRKSKNLTLEDVQNAIKIPHDILDSIEDDSIFSDPNRNKTYLRSFVRSYAKLLKIDDEDIVEALDE' A
#
# COMPACT_ATOMS: atom_id res chain seq x y z
N MET A 1 2.53 -13.34 -7.58
CA MET A 1 1.56 -12.47 -6.89
C MET A 1 2.22 -11.12 -6.75
N SER A 2 1.47 -10.02 -6.73
CA SER A 2 2.03 -8.67 -6.62
C SER A 2 1.78 -8.12 -5.22
N LEU A 3 2.71 -7.29 -4.74
CA LEU A 3 2.66 -6.67 -3.42
C LEU A 3 1.32 -5.97 -3.15
N GLY A 4 0.76 -5.24 -4.13
CA GLY A 4 -0.53 -4.58 -4.01
C GLY A 4 -1.68 -5.55 -3.73
N LYS A 5 -1.72 -6.68 -4.44
CA LYS A 5 -2.75 -7.71 -4.25
C LYS A 5 -2.61 -8.44 -2.92
N ASP A 6 -1.40 -8.58 -2.41
CA ASP A 6 -1.14 -9.18 -1.10
C ASP A 6 -1.60 -8.25 0.02
N LEU A 7 -1.30 -6.95 -0.05
CA LEU A 7 -1.81 -5.94 0.89
C LEU A 7 -3.35 -5.91 0.91
N ALA A 8 -3.98 -5.96 -0.27
CA ALA A 8 -5.44 -6.02 -0.39
C ALA A 8 -6.03 -7.26 0.30
N SER A 9 -5.39 -8.41 0.10
CA SER A 9 -5.83 -9.69 0.68
C SER A 9 -5.70 -9.68 2.20
N ILE A 10 -4.61 -9.14 2.74
CA ILE A 10 -4.37 -9.01 4.18
C ILE A 10 -5.35 -8.01 4.82
N ARG A 11 -5.63 -6.87 4.17
CA ARG A 11 -6.64 -5.91 4.65
C ARG A 11 -8.01 -6.57 4.75
N LYS A 12 -8.42 -7.29 3.70
CA LYS A 12 -9.72 -7.98 3.65
C LYS A 12 -9.82 -9.08 4.71
N SER A 13 -8.75 -9.83 4.97
CA SER A 13 -8.75 -10.84 6.04
C SER A 13 -8.89 -10.26 7.45
N LYS A 14 -8.54 -8.98 7.63
CA LYS A 14 -8.75 -8.21 8.86
C LYS A 14 -10.11 -7.49 8.91
N ASN A 15 -10.99 -7.69 7.92
CA ASN A 15 -12.29 -7.01 7.77
C ASN A 15 -12.20 -5.47 7.74
N LEU A 16 -11.11 -4.92 7.21
CA LEU A 16 -10.94 -3.47 7.05
C LEU A 16 -11.41 -3.02 5.67
N THR A 17 -12.17 -1.93 5.60
CA THR A 17 -12.47 -1.23 4.34
C THR A 17 -11.32 -0.28 3.95
N LEU A 18 -11.31 0.22 2.71
CA LEU A 18 -10.36 1.26 2.32
C LEU A 18 -10.64 2.59 3.05
N GLU A 19 -11.89 2.86 3.40
CA GLU A 19 -12.26 4.01 4.22
C GLU A 19 -11.68 3.92 5.63
N ASP A 20 -11.69 2.72 6.25
CA ASP A 20 -11.03 2.49 7.55
C ASP A 20 -9.53 2.79 7.47
N VAL A 21 -8.87 2.33 6.41
CA VAL A 21 -7.45 2.60 6.17
C VAL A 21 -7.21 4.09 5.97
N GLN A 22 -7.96 4.75 5.08
CA GLN A 22 -7.88 6.20 4.85
C GLN A 22 -8.06 6.97 6.16
N ASN A 23 -9.03 6.59 6.99
CA ASN A 23 -9.29 7.22 8.27
C ASN A 23 -8.12 7.05 9.25
N ALA A 24 -7.43 5.91 9.22
CA ALA A 24 -6.31 5.61 10.11
C ALA A 24 -4.99 6.31 9.70
N ILE A 25 -4.62 6.28 8.42
CA ILE A 25 -3.30 6.76 7.96
C ILE A 25 -3.35 8.01 7.07
N LYS A 26 -4.56 8.55 6.83
CA LYS A 26 -4.81 9.79 6.07
C LYS A 26 -4.27 9.79 4.64
N ILE A 27 -4.11 8.59 4.06
CA ILE A 27 -3.82 8.42 2.64
C ILE A 27 -5.14 8.47 1.87
N PRO A 28 -5.24 9.28 0.80
CA PRO A 28 -6.44 9.34 -0.05
C PRO A 28 -6.86 7.97 -0.61
N HIS A 29 -8.18 7.75 -0.73
CA HIS A 29 -8.75 6.49 -1.21
C HIS A 29 -8.22 6.08 -2.59
N ASP A 30 -8.08 7.02 -3.52
CA ASP A 30 -7.54 6.81 -4.86
C ASP A 30 -6.09 6.32 -4.84
N ILE A 31 -5.30 6.79 -3.88
CA ILE A 31 -3.94 6.29 -3.68
C ILE A 31 -3.96 4.86 -3.12
N LEU A 32 -4.84 4.56 -2.17
CA LEU A 32 -4.97 3.20 -1.63
C LEU A 32 -5.45 2.20 -2.70
N ASP A 33 -6.42 2.57 -3.52
CA ASP A 33 -6.85 1.80 -4.69
C ASP A 33 -5.67 1.55 -5.63
N SER A 34 -4.90 2.59 -5.95
CA SER A 34 -3.72 2.47 -6.83
C SER A 34 -2.61 1.58 -6.26
N ILE A 35 -2.54 1.44 -4.93
CA ILE A 35 -1.64 0.47 -4.29
C ILE A 35 -2.17 -0.93 -4.52
N GLU A 36 -3.45 -1.19 -4.27
CA GLU A 36 -4.05 -2.53 -4.39
C GLU A 36 -4.16 -3.05 -5.84
N ASP A 37 -4.09 -2.17 -6.84
CA ASP A 37 -4.08 -2.52 -8.26
C ASP A 37 -2.72 -2.39 -8.95
N ASP A 38 -1.66 -2.11 -8.18
CA ASP A 38 -0.28 -1.92 -8.62
C ASP A 38 -0.07 -0.74 -9.59
N SER A 39 -1.10 0.08 -9.85
CA SER A 39 -0.99 1.24 -10.74
C SER A 39 -0.29 2.44 -10.11
N ILE A 40 -0.04 2.43 -8.79
CA ILE A 40 0.61 3.56 -8.07
C ILE A 40 1.95 3.97 -8.70
N PHE A 41 2.70 3.03 -9.26
CA PHE A 41 4.01 3.27 -9.90
C PHE A 41 3.94 3.52 -11.41
N SER A 42 2.73 3.61 -11.99
CA SER A 42 2.55 3.78 -13.43
C SER A 42 2.86 5.18 -13.94
N ASP A 43 2.77 6.22 -13.08
CA ASP A 43 3.07 7.60 -13.46
C ASP A 43 4.58 7.89 -13.27
N PRO A 44 5.35 8.04 -14.36
CA PRO A 44 6.79 8.29 -14.28
C PRO A 44 7.14 9.68 -13.74
N ASN A 45 6.18 10.61 -13.68
CA ASN A 45 6.40 11.96 -13.17
C ASN A 45 6.31 12.05 -11.64
N ARG A 46 5.81 10.99 -10.98
CA ARG A 46 5.70 10.95 -9.52
C ARG A 46 7.01 10.51 -8.89
N ASN A 47 7.32 11.12 -7.74
CA ASN A 47 8.50 10.77 -6.97
C ASN A 47 8.34 9.37 -6.35
N LYS A 48 9.13 8.39 -6.84
CA LYS A 48 9.07 7.00 -6.37
C LYS A 48 9.30 6.85 -4.87
N THR A 49 10.20 7.63 -4.26
CA THR A 49 10.44 7.61 -2.81
C THR A 49 9.18 7.98 -2.04
N TYR A 50 8.45 8.98 -2.52
CA TYR A 50 7.19 9.39 -1.92
C TYR A 50 6.11 8.30 -2.05
N LEU A 51 5.98 7.67 -3.22
CA LEU A 51 5.04 6.57 -3.43
C LEU A 51 5.34 5.36 -2.55
N ARG A 52 6.62 4.97 -2.41
CA ARG A 52 7.05 3.90 -1.50
C ARG A 52 6.68 4.19 -0.05
N SER A 53 6.70 5.45 0.36
CA SER A 53 6.30 5.82 1.73
C SER A 53 4.81 5.57 2.00
N PHE A 54 3.94 5.71 0.99
CA PHE A 54 2.53 5.34 1.12
C PHE A 54 2.33 3.84 1.26
N VAL A 55 3.02 3.04 0.44
CA VAL A 55 2.97 1.57 0.54
C VAL A 55 3.40 1.10 1.93
N ARG A 56 4.53 1.64 2.43
CA ARG A 56 5.05 1.31 3.77
C ARG A 56 4.12 1.74 4.90
N SER A 57 3.50 2.93 4.80
CA SER A 57 2.52 3.40 5.79
C SER A 57 1.30 2.48 5.86
N TYR A 58 0.82 2.02 4.71
CA TYR A 58 -0.28 1.08 4.63
C TYR A 58 0.09 -0.30 5.20
N ALA A 59 1.25 -0.84 4.82
CA ALA A 59 1.74 -2.11 5.37
C ALA A 59 1.94 -2.07 6.89
N LYS A 60 2.44 -0.95 7.42
CA LYS A 60 2.59 -0.71 8.86
C LYS A 60 1.24 -0.77 9.58
N LEU A 61 0.18 -0.19 9.02
CA LEU A 61 -1.18 -0.31 9.58
C LEU A 61 -1.63 -1.79 9.65
N LEU A 62 -1.27 -2.58 8.63
CA LEU A 62 -1.57 -4.01 8.57
C LEU A 62 -0.68 -4.87 9.47
N LYS A 63 0.31 -4.27 10.15
CA LYS A 63 1.32 -4.92 11.00
C LYS A 63 2.22 -5.89 10.25
N ILE A 64 2.58 -5.53 9.02
CA ILE A 64 3.61 -6.22 8.24
C ILE A 64 4.95 -5.59 8.59
N ASP A 65 6.01 -6.39 8.64
CA ASP A 65 7.36 -5.88 8.92
C ASP A 65 7.81 -4.93 7.81
N ASP A 66 8.57 -3.90 8.17
CA ASP A 66 9.05 -2.91 7.21
C ASP A 66 10.15 -3.49 6.30
N GLU A 67 10.95 -4.44 6.80
CA GLU A 67 11.98 -5.11 6.02
C GLU A 67 11.37 -5.93 4.87
N ASP A 68 10.34 -6.74 5.16
CA ASP A 68 9.60 -7.52 4.16
C ASP A 68 9.05 -6.64 3.02
N ILE A 69 8.56 -5.44 3.37
CA ILE A 69 7.97 -4.50 2.41
C ILE A 69 9.05 -3.81 1.57
N VAL A 70 10.19 -3.48 2.17
CA VAL A 70 11.31 -2.90 1.43
C VAL A 70 11.84 -3.91 0.41
N GLU A 71 12.01 -5.17 0.81
CA GLU A 71 12.42 -6.26 -0.09
C GLU A 71 11.43 -6.42 -1.24
N ALA A 72 10.13 -6.55 -0.95
CA ALA A 72 9.09 -6.70 -1.97
C ALA A 72 8.94 -5.48 -2.92
N LEU A 73 9.40 -4.29 -2.50
CA LEU A 73 9.40 -3.09 -3.34
C LEU A 73 10.65 -2.99 -4.24
N ASP A 74 11.66 -3.81 -4.00
CA ASP A 74 12.93 -3.84 -4.74
C ASP A 74 13.02 -5.02 -5.74
N GLU A 75 12.07 -5.95 -5.70
CA GLU A 75 11.85 -7.03 -6.69
C GLU A 75 11.17 -6.53 -7.99
#